data_AF-A0A7C4WC25-F1
#
_entry.id   AF-A0A7C4WC25-F1
#
_cell.length_a   1.000
_cell.length_b   1.000
_cell.length_c   1.000
_cell.angle_alpha   90.00
_cell.angle_beta   90.00
_cell.angle_gamma   90.00
#
_symmetry.space_group_name_H-M   'P 1'
#
loop_
_entity.id
_entity.type
_entity.pdbx_description
1 polymer ?
#
loop_
_entity_poly.entity_id
_entity_poly.type
_entity_poly.pdbx_seq_one_letter_code
_entity_poly.pdbx_strand_id
1 'polypeptide(L)'
;KLTDEEFEIMKKHVEYAGKLLGDSEYFEIARNIALYHHEKYDGSGYLKGLKGEEIPIEARIVALVDIYDALRSERPYKKALSHDEAIRIILEGDGRTKPEHFDPRLLEILRENSDEIKDLWEEINNRR
;
A
#
# COMPACT_ATOMS: atom_id res chain seq x y z
N LYS A 1 19.85 2.28 -3.33
CA LYS A 1 19.31 1.46 -2.22
C LYS A 1 19.82 2.12 -0.95
N LEU A 2 18.97 2.31 0.06
CA LEU A 2 19.36 2.92 1.34
C LEU A 2 20.23 1.95 2.15
N THR A 3 21.10 2.49 3.01
CA THR A 3 21.70 1.71 4.11
C THR A 3 20.64 1.37 5.16
N ASP A 4 20.95 0.45 6.07
CA ASP A 4 20.02 0.09 7.14
C ASP A 4 19.72 1.30 8.06
N GLU A 5 20.73 2.12 8.35
CA GLU A 5 20.60 3.34 9.14
C GLU A 5 19.71 4.38 8.46
N GLU A 6 19.91 4.59 7.15
CA GLU A 6 19.06 5.47 6.34
C GLU A 6 17.62 4.95 6.25
N PHE A 7 17.43 3.64 6.17
CA PHE A 7 16.11 3.01 6.15
C PHE A 7 15.38 3.19 7.48
N GLU A 8 16.06 3.06 8.62
CA GLU A 8 15.49 3.34 9.94
C GLU A 8 15.08 4.81 10.10
N ILE A 9 15.80 5.75 9.48
CA ILE A 9 15.39 7.15 9.44
C ILE A 9 14.14 7.32 8.56
N MET A 10 14.10 6.72 7.37
CA MET A 10 12.98 6.80 6.45
C MET A 10 11.67 6.30 7.08
N LYS A 11 11.73 5.20 7.83
CA LYS A 11 10.58 4.65 8.56
C LYS A 11 9.94 5.65 9.53
N LYS A 12 10.64 6.70 9.99
CA LYS A 12 10.07 7.68 10.93
C LYS A 12 9.00 8.57 10.31
N HIS A 13 8.84 8.59 8.98
CA HIS A 13 7.82 9.43 8.35
C HIS A 13 6.39 9.06 8.79
N VAL A 14 6.09 7.79 9.04
CA VAL A 14 4.79 7.35 9.57
C VAL A 14 4.55 7.96 10.95
N GLU A 15 5.54 7.96 11.85
CA GLU A 15 5.42 8.58 13.17
C GLU A 15 5.28 10.11 13.09
N TYR A 16 6.05 10.76 12.21
CA TYR A 16 5.98 12.21 12.05
C TYR A 16 4.65 12.66 11.45
N ALA A 17 4.12 11.92 10.46
CA ALA A 17 2.82 12.18 9.88
C ALA A 17 1.69 11.99 10.90
N GLY A 18 1.74 10.91 11.70
CA GLY A 18 0.79 10.70 12.79
C GLY A 18 0.83 11.80 13.85
N LYS A 19 2.01 12.32 14.19
CA LYS A 19 2.16 13.47 15.11
C LYS A 19 1.62 14.76 14.51
N LEU A 20 1.83 14.99 13.22
CA LEU A 20 1.35 16.19 12.52
C LEU A 20 -0.18 16.24 12.47
N LEU A 21 -0.83 15.11 12.24
CA LEU A 21 -2.30 15.00 12.20
C LEU A 21 -2.94 15.13 13.59
N GLY A 22 -2.20 14.81 14.65
CA GLY A 22 -2.65 14.93 16.04
C GLY A 22 -3.72 13.89 16.42
N ASP A 23 -4.39 14.13 17.55
CA ASP A 23 -5.37 13.20 18.16
C ASP A 23 -6.84 13.60 17.92
N SER A 24 -7.09 14.50 16.97
CA SER A 24 -8.45 14.94 16.65
C SER A 24 -9.24 13.83 15.95
N GLU A 25 -10.48 13.57 16.40
CA GLU A 25 -11.40 12.61 15.76
C GLU A 25 -11.61 12.92 14.26
N TYR A 26 -11.55 14.21 13.89
CA TYR A 26 -11.65 14.64 12.49
C TYR A 26 -10.55 14.07 11.58
N PHE A 27 -9.40 13.67 12.13
CA PHE A 27 -8.27 13.14 11.38
C PHE A 27 -8.01 11.66 11.63
N GLU A 28 -8.88 10.96 12.36
CA GLU A 28 -8.64 9.58 12.80
C GLU A 28 -8.28 8.65 11.63
N ILE A 29 -9.10 8.64 10.56
CA ILE A 29 -8.85 7.82 9.36
C ILE A 29 -7.51 8.19 8.70
N ALA A 30 -7.27 9.48 8.48
CA ALA A 30 -6.04 9.95 7.84
C ALA A 30 -4.81 9.58 8.68
N ARG A 31 -4.93 9.66 10.01
CA ARG A 31 -3.88 9.32 10.96
C ARG A 31 -3.62 7.81 10.96
N ASN A 32 -4.66 6.99 10.94
CA ASN A 32 -4.52 5.54 10.87
C ASN A 32 -3.81 5.13 9.58
N ILE A 33 -4.20 5.69 8.43
CA ILE A 33 -3.49 5.48 7.16
C ILE A 33 -2.02 5.90 7.32
N ALA A 34 -1.78 7.12 7.79
CA ALA A 34 -0.43 7.66 7.92
C ALA A 34 0.46 6.83 8.84
N LEU A 35 -0.08 6.22 9.89
CA LEU A 35 0.66 5.40 10.85
C LEU A 35 0.88 3.95 10.39
N TYR A 36 -0.08 3.38 9.64
CA TYR A 36 -0.18 1.93 9.48
C TYR A 36 -0.18 1.44 8.03
N HIS A 37 -0.13 2.30 7.00
CA HIS A 37 -0.14 1.85 5.59
C HIS A 37 1.09 1.01 5.16
N HIS A 38 2.15 0.97 5.98
CA HIS A 38 3.31 0.09 5.79
C HIS A 38 3.30 -1.17 6.66
N GLU A 39 2.26 -1.36 7.48
CA GLU A 39 1.99 -2.64 8.09
C GLU A 39 1.57 -3.64 7.01
N LYS A 40 1.88 -4.92 7.25
CA LYS A 40 1.53 -6.01 6.35
C LYS A 40 0.68 -7.01 7.08
N TYR A 41 -0.28 -7.58 6.38
CA TYR A 41 -1.27 -8.48 6.98
C TYR A 41 -0.63 -9.71 7.66
N ASP A 42 0.52 -10.19 7.17
CA ASP A 42 1.30 -11.27 7.79
C ASP A 42 2.10 -10.88 9.04
N GLY A 43 2.21 -9.58 9.34
CA GLY A 43 2.99 -9.04 10.45
C GLY A 43 4.45 -8.70 10.12
N SER A 44 4.88 -8.83 8.85
CA SER A 44 6.25 -8.50 8.42
C SER A 44 6.47 -7.02 8.08
N GLY A 45 5.46 -6.19 8.32
CA GLY A 45 5.46 -4.74 8.05
C GLY A 45 6.14 -3.93 9.16
N TYR A 46 5.96 -2.62 9.09
CA TYR A 46 6.48 -1.67 10.08
C TYR A 46 5.48 -0.52 10.28
N LEU A 47 5.50 0.20 11.40
CA LEU A 47 6.51 0.20 12.48
C LEU A 47 6.14 -0.60 13.72
N LYS A 48 4.85 -0.85 13.94
CA LYS A 48 4.32 -1.50 15.15
C LYS A 48 4.30 -3.02 15.02
N GLY A 49 4.37 -3.56 13.81
CA GLY A 49 4.36 -5.00 13.57
C GLY A 49 2.96 -5.59 13.80
N LEU A 50 1.93 -4.82 13.47
CA LEU A 50 0.54 -5.24 13.59
C LEU A 50 0.25 -6.37 12.60
N LYS A 51 -0.65 -7.29 12.99
CA LYS A 51 -1.00 -8.43 12.15
C LYS A 51 -2.50 -8.52 11.90
N GLY A 52 -2.87 -8.92 10.69
CA GLY A 52 -4.25 -9.23 10.35
C GLY A 52 -5.20 -8.05 10.55
N GLU A 53 -6.21 -8.24 11.40
CA GLU A 53 -7.25 -7.24 11.67
C GLU A 53 -6.86 -6.24 12.77
N GLU A 54 -5.67 -6.35 13.37
CA GLU A 54 -5.12 -5.30 14.25
C GLU A 54 -4.79 -4.03 13.45
N ILE A 55 -4.59 -4.17 12.14
CA ILE A 55 -4.38 -3.05 11.22
C ILE A 55 -5.76 -2.45 10.86
N PRO A 56 -5.98 -1.13 11.05
CA PRO A 56 -7.23 -0.48 10.64
C PRO A 56 -7.56 -0.74 9.17
N ILE A 57 -8.85 -0.88 8.85
CA ILE A 57 -9.30 -1.28 7.51
C ILE A 57 -8.84 -0.28 6.43
N GLU A 58 -8.91 1.00 6.72
CA GLU A 58 -8.46 2.09 5.85
C GLU A 58 -6.97 1.98 5.51
N ALA A 59 -6.12 1.56 6.47
CA ALA A 59 -4.70 1.38 6.25
C ALA A 59 -4.42 0.12 5.41
N ARG A 60 -5.20 -0.95 5.60
CA ARG A 60 -5.12 -2.17 4.78
C ARG A 60 -5.52 -1.91 3.33
N ILE A 61 -6.56 -1.10 3.11
CA ILE A 61 -6.96 -0.66 1.77
C ILE A 61 -5.83 0.16 1.13
N VAL A 62 -5.30 1.16 1.85
CA VAL A 62 -4.23 2.03 1.32
C VAL A 62 -2.96 1.24 1.02
N ALA A 63 -2.55 0.31 1.88
CA ALA A 63 -1.39 -0.54 1.65
C ALA A 63 -1.48 -1.32 0.32
N LEU A 64 -2.68 -1.82 -0.01
CA LEU A 64 -2.94 -2.52 -1.27
C LEU A 64 -2.85 -1.58 -2.48
N VAL A 65 -3.55 -0.43 -2.44
CA VAL A 65 -3.60 0.48 -3.59
C VAL A 65 -2.27 1.24 -3.79
N ASP A 66 -1.50 1.49 -2.72
CA ASP A 66 -0.16 2.10 -2.82
C ASP A 66 0.80 1.18 -3.59
N ILE A 67 0.72 -0.13 -3.36
CA ILE A 67 1.48 -1.11 -4.15
C ILE A 67 0.99 -1.16 -5.59
N TYR A 68 -0.33 -1.16 -5.84
CA TYR A 68 -0.85 -1.13 -7.21
C TYR A 68 -0.36 0.11 -7.99
N ASP A 69 -0.45 1.31 -7.40
CA ASP A 69 0.07 2.53 -8.01
C ASP A 69 1.59 2.45 -8.24
N ALA A 70 2.36 1.99 -7.24
CA ALA A 70 3.81 1.84 -7.38
C ALA A 70 4.24 0.82 -8.44
N LEU A 71 3.38 -0.14 -8.78
CA LEU A 71 3.60 -1.08 -9.88
C LEU A 71 3.28 -0.46 -11.24
N ARG A 72 2.22 0.34 -11.32
CA ARG A 72 1.66 0.91 -12.55
C ARG A 72 2.23 2.27 -12.94
N SER A 73 2.84 3.00 -11.99
CA SER A 73 3.47 4.30 -12.21
C SER A 73 4.88 4.17 -12.77
N GLU A 74 5.23 5.01 -13.77
CA GLU A 74 6.61 5.16 -14.22
C GLU A 74 7.46 5.86 -13.15
N ARG A 75 8.66 5.34 -12.91
CA ARG A 75 9.64 5.92 -11.98
C ARG A 75 11.00 5.99 -12.67
N PRO A 76 11.92 6.89 -12.26
CA PRO A 76 13.22 7.05 -12.94
C PRO A 76 14.02 5.75 -13.12
N TYR A 77 13.76 4.74 -12.29
CA TYR A 77 14.47 3.46 -12.26
C TYR A 77 13.61 2.25 -12.65
N LYS A 78 12.35 2.46 -13.03
CA LYS A 78 11.38 1.38 -13.29
C LYS A 78 10.30 1.84 -14.26
N LYS A 79 10.16 1.12 -15.37
CA LYS A 79 9.03 1.29 -16.29
C LYS A 79 7.72 0.88 -15.62
N ALA A 80 6.65 1.59 -15.95
CA ALA A 80 5.29 1.20 -15.59
C ALA A 80 5.00 -0.24 -16.06
N LEU A 81 4.40 -1.05 -15.19
CA LEU A 81 3.90 -2.37 -15.57
C LEU A 81 2.50 -2.28 -16.17
N SER A 82 2.11 -3.30 -16.94
CA SER A 82 0.72 -3.46 -17.38
C SER A 82 -0.22 -3.74 -16.20
N HIS A 83 -1.53 -3.59 -16.43
CA HIS A 83 -2.55 -3.88 -15.42
C HIS A 83 -2.47 -5.34 -15.00
N ASP A 84 -2.46 -6.24 -15.97
CA ASP A 84 -2.40 -7.69 -15.77
C ASP A 84 -1.14 -8.09 -15.00
N GLU A 85 0.01 -7.50 -15.29
CA GLU A 85 1.24 -7.75 -14.53
C GLU A 85 1.14 -7.26 -13.09
N ALA A 86 0.55 -6.08 -12.84
CA ALA A 86 0.39 -5.55 -11.50
C ALA A 86 -0.55 -6.43 -10.65
N ILE A 87 -1.69 -6.83 -11.23
CA ILE A 87 -2.64 -7.74 -10.59
C ILE A 87 -1.99 -9.10 -10.31
N ARG A 88 -1.28 -9.68 -11.28
CA ARG A 88 -0.54 -10.94 -11.09
C ARG A 88 0.45 -10.84 -9.94
N ILE A 89 1.24 -9.77 -9.86
CA ILE A 89 2.22 -9.58 -8.77
C ILE A 89 1.53 -9.48 -7.41
N ILE A 90 0.39 -8.81 -7.33
CA ILE A 90 -0.35 -8.68 -6.06
C ILE A 90 -0.98 -10.02 -5.64
N LEU A 91 -1.57 -10.75 -6.59
CA LEU A 91 -2.31 -12.00 -6.31
C LEU A 91 -1.41 -13.24 -6.19
N GLU A 92 -0.26 -13.27 -6.86
CA GLU A 92 0.64 -14.44 -6.92
C GLU A 92 2.04 -14.17 -6.36
N GLY A 93 2.47 -12.91 -6.34
CA GLY A 93 3.79 -12.50 -5.89
C GLY A 93 4.86 -12.42 -6.99
N ASP A 94 5.98 -11.78 -6.63
CA ASP A 94 7.20 -11.65 -7.45
C ASP A 94 8.49 -11.84 -6.64
N GLY A 95 8.37 -12.37 -5.42
CA GLY A 95 9.46 -12.50 -4.44
C GLY A 95 9.66 -11.26 -3.55
N ARG A 96 9.26 -10.06 -4.01
CA ARG A 96 9.26 -8.83 -3.18
C ARG A 96 7.89 -8.54 -2.61
N THR A 97 6.86 -8.71 -3.44
CA THR A 97 5.46 -8.69 -3.03
C THR A 97 4.99 -10.13 -2.87
N LYS A 98 4.21 -10.37 -1.82
CA LYS A 98 3.59 -11.66 -1.53
C LYS A 98 2.11 -11.42 -1.21
N PRO A 99 1.20 -12.33 -1.61
CA PRO A 99 -0.22 -12.19 -1.29
C PRO A 99 -0.49 -12.05 0.21
N GLU A 100 0.31 -12.70 1.06
CA GLU A 100 0.19 -12.64 2.52
C GLU A 100 0.48 -11.25 3.10
N HIS A 101 1.05 -10.32 2.32
CA HIS A 101 1.19 -8.94 2.76
C HIS A 101 -0.17 -8.22 2.85
N PHE A 102 -1.23 -8.73 2.22
CA PHE A 102 -2.53 -8.07 2.10
C PHE A 102 -3.65 -8.85 2.78
N ASP A 103 -4.74 -8.16 3.14
CA ASP A 103 -5.95 -8.81 3.66
C ASP A 103 -6.56 -9.70 2.55
N PRO A 104 -6.79 -11.00 2.82
CA PRO A 104 -7.34 -11.92 1.82
C PRO A 104 -8.70 -11.49 1.28
N ARG A 105 -9.53 -10.80 2.08
CA ARG A 105 -10.82 -10.25 1.59
C ARG A 105 -10.60 -9.14 0.58
N LEU A 106 -9.59 -8.30 0.78
CA LEU A 106 -9.26 -7.23 -0.17
C LEU A 106 -8.65 -7.79 -1.45
N LEU A 107 -7.90 -8.89 -1.38
CA LEU A 107 -7.42 -9.59 -2.57
C LEU A 107 -8.56 -10.17 -3.40
N GLU A 108 -9.60 -10.71 -2.76
CA GLU A 108 -10.78 -11.20 -3.48
C GLU A 108 -11.52 -10.04 -4.15
N ILE A 109 -11.78 -8.95 -3.41
CA ILE A 109 -12.43 -7.75 -3.96
C ILE A 109 -11.61 -7.19 -5.14
N LEU A 110 -10.29 -7.13 -5.02
CA LEU A 110 -9.41 -6.68 -6.11
C LEU A 110 -9.55 -7.57 -7.35
N ARG A 111 -9.63 -8.90 -7.16
CA ARG A 111 -9.81 -9.84 -8.27
C ARG A 111 -11.16 -9.67 -8.96
N GLU A 112 -12.23 -9.54 -8.18
CA GLU A 112 -13.59 -9.39 -8.70
C GLU A 112 -13.80 -8.07 -9.45
N ASN A 113 -13.04 -7.02 -9.08
CA ASN A 113 -13.20 -5.67 -9.61
C ASN A 113 -11.96 -5.19 -10.41
N SER A 114 -11.10 -6.11 -10.88
CA SER A 114 -9.84 -5.73 -11.53
C SER A 114 -10.06 -4.89 -12.79
N ASP A 115 -11.05 -5.25 -13.60
CA ASP A 115 -11.37 -4.54 -14.84
C ASP A 115 -11.84 -3.10 -14.58
N GLU A 116 -12.67 -2.88 -13.56
CA GLU A 116 -13.09 -1.52 -13.18
C GLU A 116 -11.90 -0.67 -12.70
N ILE A 117 -10.97 -1.27 -11.95
CA ILE A 117 -9.74 -0.59 -11.50
C ILE A 117 -8.83 -0.25 -12.69
N LYS A 118 -8.80 -1.09 -13.74
CA LYS A 118 -8.09 -0.80 -14.98
C LYS A 118 -8.69 0.41 -15.68
N ASP A 119 -10.01 0.44 -15.85
CA ASP A 119 -10.72 1.51 -16.54
C ASP A 119 -10.53 2.85 -15.80
N LEU A 120 -10.66 2.86 -14.47
CA LEU A 120 -10.39 4.04 -13.65
C LEU A 120 -8.95 4.54 -13.79
N TRP A 121 -7.98 3.64 -13.83
CA TRP A 121 -6.57 4.01 -14.02
C TRP A 121 -6.35 4.69 -15.37
N GLU A 122 -6.91 4.12 -16.44
CA GLU A 122 -6.80 4.66 -17.79
C GLU A 122 -7.49 6.02 -17.89
N GLU A 123 -8.68 6.17 -17.31
CA GLU A 123 -9.40 7.44 -17.28
C GLU A 123 -8.59 8.54 -16.57
N ILE A 124 -8.05 8.26 -15.38
CA ILE A 124 -7.30 9.24 -14.60
C ILE A 124 -6.00 9.65 -15.31
N ASN A 125 -5.28 8.71 -15.91
CA ASN A 125 -4.00 9.00 -16.56
C ASN A 125 -4.15 9.61 -17.96
N ASN A 126 -5.26 9.37 -18.67
CA ASN A 126 -5.56 10.05 -19.92
C ASN A 126 -5.95 11.53 -19.71
N ARG A 127 -6.33 11.92 -18.49
CA ARG A 127 -6.64 13.31 -18.11
C ARG A 127 -5.41 14.14 -17.71
N ARG A 128 -4.25 13.50 -17.54
CA ARG A 128 -2.98 14.16 -17.17
C ARG A 128 -2.18 14.54 -18.41
#